data_AF-A0A8H7PUM7-F1
#
_entry.id   AF-A0A8H7PUM7-F1
#
_cell.length_a   1.000
_cell.length_b   1.000
_cell.length_c   1.000
_cell.angle_alpha   90.00
_cell.angle_beta   90.00
_cell.angle_gamma   90.00
#
_symmetry.space_group_name_H-M   'P 1'
#
loop_
_entity.id
_entity.type
_entity.pdbx_description
1 polymer ?
#
loop_
_entity_poly.entity_id
_entity_poly.type
_entity_poly.pdbx_seq_one_letter_code
_entity_poly.pdbx_strand_id
1 'polypeptide(L)'
;MALRLLTKGAAVAAARPMLTASRQTVGAHFVRNYSSNEVEPKKQASSIVDSLPGNSLVSKTGFVTLSAGLATFLISKEIYVFNEETLVLVAFGGLAGALFKYLKEPYNSMADEHINRIKNVLYKARNDHKSAVTERIDQVGQMKDIVDVTKNLFALSRETAQLEAEAFELKQKVSVAQEVKSTLDSWVRYEATVREREQKQLAAFLIEKIQKDLEDPKVQQQILDQAVLDVQKLTAKSA
;
A
#
# COMPACT_ATOMS: atom_id res chain seq x y z
N MET A 1 -44.53 24.02 29.74
CA MET A 1 -45.27 25.29 29.62
C MET A 1 -45.50 25.56 28.14
N ALA A 2 -46.78 25.60 27.71
CA ALA A 2 -47.37 26.07 26.43
C ALA A 2 -46.78 25.51 25.11
N LEU A 3 -47.45 24.67 24.32
CA LEU A 3 -48.77 24.74 23.68
C LEU A 3 -49.07 26.08 22.97
N ARG A 4 -48.96 26.10 21.63
CA ARG A 4 -49.85 26.87 20.75
C ARG A 4 -50.16 26.10 19.47
N LEU A 5 -51.37 25.53 19.46
CA LEU A 5 -52.18 25.29 18.28
C LEU A 5 -52.42 26.62 17.55
N LEU A 6 -52.36 26.61 16.21
CA LEU A 6 -53.09 27.58 15.40
C LEU A 6 -53.95 26.84 14.38
N THR A 7 -55.24 26.92 14.66
CA THR A 7 -56.39 26.57 13.82
C THR A 7 -56.65 27.61 12.74
N LYS A 8 -57.36 27.18 11.68
CA LYS A 8 -58.18 27.88 10.66
C LYS A 8 -57.68 27.48 9.26
N GLY A 9 -58.43 26.78 8.41
CA GLY A 9 -59.88 26.79 8.22
C GLY A 9 -60.22 27.74 7.09
N ALA A 10 -60.08 27.29 5.84
CA ALA A 10 -60.71 27.88 4.66
C ALA A 10 -60.86 26.80 3.59
N ALA A 11 -62.10 26.36 3.39
CA ALA A 11 -62.53 25.60 2.23
C ALA A 11 -62.75 26.55 1.04
N VAL A 12 -62.94 25.94 -0.13
CA VAL A 12 -63.47 26.50 -1.40
C VAL A 12 -62.41 26.99 -2.40
N ALA A 13 -62.01 26.08 -3.30
CA ALA A 13 -62.27 26.23 -4.74
C ALA A 13 -61.92 24.91 -5.44
N ALA A 14 -62.95 24.11 -5.74
CA ALA A 14 -62.83 22.95 -6.61
C ALA A 14 -62.52 23.41 -8.04
N ALA A 15 -61.24 23.39 -8.41
CA ALA A 15 -60.82 23.56 -9.80
C ALA A 15 -61.06 22.24 -10.55
N ARG A 16 -62.21 22.15 -11.21
CA ARG A 16 -62.50 21.11 -12.21
C ARG A 16 -61.51 21.26 -13.37
N PRO A 17 -60.75 20.23 -13.77
CA PRO A 17 -60.14 20.24 -15.09
C PRO A 17 -61.26 20.08 -16.13
N MET A 18 -61.52 21.15 -16.86
CA MET A 18 -62.42 21.17 -18.01
C MET A 18 -61.76 20.34 -19.12
N LEU A 19 -62.24 19.12 -19.34
CA LEU A 19 -61.88 18.33 -20.51
C LEU A 19 -62.49 18.99 -21.74
N THR A 20 -61.69 19.75 -22.47
CA THR A 20 -62.06 20.20 -23.82
C THR A 20 -62.04 18.99 -24.74
N ALA A 21 -63.23 18.49 -25.07
CA ALA A 21 -63.43 17.47 -26.07
C ALA A 21 -63.07 18.03 -27.47
N SER A 22 -61.79 17.91 -27.83
CA SER A 22 -61.34 18.00 -29.21
C SER A 22 -61.83 16.75 -29.94
N ARG A 23 -62.85 16.92 -30.77
CA ARG A 23 -63.39 15.89 -31.64
C ARG A 23 -62.41 15.71 -32.82
N GLN A 24 -61.30 15.03 -32.58
CA GLN A 24 -60.45 14.55 -33.67
C GLN A 24 -61.11 13.32 -34.26
N THR A 25 -61.62 13.48 -35.48
CA THR A 25 -62.01 12.38 -36.36
C THR A 25 -60.81 11.47 -36.53
N VAL A 26 -60.86 10.29 -35.91
CA VAL A 26 -59.90 9.20 -36.15
C VAL A 26 -60.18 8.69 -37.56
N GLY A 27 -59.57 9.32 -38.55
CA GLY A 27 -59.34 8.68 -39.83
C GLY A 27 -58.52 7.42 -39.56
N ALA A 28 -59.06 6.25 -39.90
CA ALA A 28 -58.32 5.00 -39.88
C ALA A 28 -57.21 5.07 -40.94
N HIS A 29 -56.11 5.74 -40.60
CA HIS A 29 -54.88 5.63 -41.34
C HIS A 29 -54.24 4.30 -40.97
N PHE A 30 -54.58 3.26 -41.74
CA PHE A 30 -53.68 2.12 -41.91
C PHE A 30 -52.40 2.62 -42.58
N VAL A 31 -51.51 3.24 -41.78
CA VAL A 31 -50.15 3.53 -42.21
C VAL A 31 -49.39 2.23 -42.16
N ARG A 32 -49.39 1.52 -43.28
CA ARG A 32 -48.44 0.45 -43.55
C ARG A 32 -47.06 1.09 -43.70
N ASN A 33 -46.37 1.30 -42.58
CA ASN A 33 -44.97 1.70 -42.56
C ASN A 33 -44.12 0.54 -43.11
N TYR A 34 -43.98 0.48 -44.42
CA TYR A 34 -42.86 -0.23 -45.05
C TYR A 34 -41.59 0.58 -44.81
N SER A 35 -40.88 0.25 -43.73
CA SER A 35 -39.44 0.53 -43.67
C SER A 35 -38.76 -0.44 -44.63
N SER A 36 -38.57 -0.02 -45.88
CA SER A 36 -37.76 -0.75 -46.85
C SER A 36 -36.29 -0.44 -46.62
N ASN A 37 -35.66 -1.13 -45.66
CA ASN A 37 -34.34 -1.64 -45.97
C ASN A 37 -34.57 -2.73 -47.02
N GLU A 38 -34.40 -2.43 -48.31
CA GLU A 38 -34.33 -3.47 -49.34
C GLU A 38 -33.05 -4.29 -49.10
N VAL A 39 -33.09 -5.16 -48.09
CA VAL A 39 -32.16 -6.27 -48.02
C VAL A 39 -32.55 -7.16 -49.19
N GLU A 40 -31.60 -7.42 -50.09
CA GLU A 40 -31.83 -8.28 -51.24
C GLU A 40 -32.55 -9.55 -50.78
N PRO A 41 -33.66 -9.96 -51.43
CA PRO A 41 -34.47 -11.09 -50.97
C PRO A 41 -33.65 -12.37 -50.85
N LYS A 42 -32.56 -12.48 -51.63
CA LYS A 42 -31.56 -13.56 -51.55
C LYS A 42 -30.85 -13.62 -50.19
N LYS A 43 -30.50 -12.47 -49.60
CA LYS A 43 -29.80 -12.37 -48.30
C LYS A 43 -30.70 -12.67 -47.10
N GLN A 44 -31.98 -12.31 -47.19
CA GLN A 44 -32.97 -12.70 -46.17
C GLN A 44 -33.34 -14.19 -46.28
N ALA A 45 -33.48 -14.71 -47.49
CA ALA A 45 -33.73 -16.13 -47.68
C ALA A 45 -32.56 -16.98 -47.16
N SER A 46 -31.31 -16.57 -47.41
CA SER A 46 -30.14 -17.26 -46.86
C SER A 46 -30.10 -17.19 -45.33
N SER A 47 -30.40 -16.05 -44.70
CA SER A 47 -30.40 -15.95 -43.24
C SER A 47 -31.46 -16.83 -42.56
N ILE A 48 -32.62 -17.02 -43.19
CA ILE A 48 -33.66 -17.94 -42.72
C ILE A 48 -33.17 -19.39 -42.82
N VAL A 49 -32.59 -19.79 -43.96
CA VAL A 49 -32.04 -21.14 -44.17
C VAL A 49 -30.87 -21.40 -43.21
N ASP A 50 -30.04 -20.39 -42.94
CA ASP A 50 -28.90 -20.48 -42.04
C ASP A 50 -29.32 -20.57 -40.56
N SER A 51 -30.47 -20.02 -40.18
CA SER A 51 -31.02 -20.12 -38.82
C SER A 51 -31.59 -21.51 -38.48
N LEU A 52 -31.83 -22.37 -39.49
CA LEU A 52 -32.35 -23.72 -39.26
C LEU A 52 -31.27 -24.65 -38.68
N PRO A 53 -31.67 -25.56 -37.77
CA PRO A 53 -30.75 -26.50 -37.15
C PRO A 53 -30.12 -27.44 -38.19
N GLY A 54 -28.80 -27.59 -38.15
CA GLY A 54 -28.05 -28.47 -39.04
C GLY A 54 -26.81 -27.81 -39.62
N ASN A 55 -25.70 -28.55 -39.66
CA ASN A 55 -24.38 -28.05 -40.10
C ASN A 55 -24.12 -28.28 -41.61
N SER A 56 -25.06 -28.88 -42.34
CA SER A 56 -24.91 -29.19 -43.77
C SER A 56 -26.00 -28.52 -44.61
N LEU A 57 -25.63 -28.08 -45.82
CA LEU A 57 -26.58 -27.49 -46.78
C LEU A 57 -27.71 -28.45 -47.13
N VAL A 58 -27.43 -29.76 -47.18
CA VAL A 58 -28.43 -30.81 -47.46
C VAL A 58 -29.43 -30.94 -46.30
N SER A 59 -28.97 -30.84 -45.05
CA SER A 59 -29.86 -30.87 -43.89
C SER A 59 -30.76 -29.63 -43.85
N LYS A 60 -30.19 -28.44 -44.09
CA LYS A 60 -30.94 -27.17 -44.07
C LYS A 60 -32.01 -27.12 -45.17
N THR A 61 -31.65 -27.48 -46.40
CA THR A 61 -32.63 -27.59 -47.49
C THR A 61 -33.61 -28.72 -47.26
N GLY A 62 -33.15 -29.84 -46.67
CA GLY A 62 -33.97 -30.97 -46.26
C GLY A 62 -35.08 -30.60 -45.28
N PHE A 63 -34.81 -29.76 -44.27
CA PHE A 63 -35.84 -29.30 -43.34
C PHE A 63 -36.89 -28.40 -44.01
N VAL A 64 -36.48 -27.51 -44.91
CA VAL A 64 -37.41 -26.65 -45.65
C VAL A 64 -38.27 -27.47 -46.61
N THR A 65 -37.66 -28.37 -47.38
CA THR A 65 -38.40 -29.22 -48.32
C THR A 65 -39.29 -30.23 -47.61
N LEU A 66 -38.86 -30.79 -46.48
CA LEU A 66 -39.66 -31.70 -45.68
C LEU A 66 -40.82 -30.99 -45.01
N SER A 67 -40.63 -29.81 -44.43
CA SER A 67 -41.73 -29.04 -43.81
C SER A 67 -42.74 -28.58 -44.85
N ALA A 68 -42.29 -28.05 -45.99
CA ALA A 68 -43.16 -27.69 -47.10
C ALA A 68 -43.89 -28.90 -47.70
N GLY A 69 -43.18 -30.03 -47.85
CA GLY A 69 -43.73 -31.30 -48.31
C GLY A 69 -44.79 -31.86 -47.36
N LEU A 70 -44.55 -31.83 -46.06
CA LEU A 70 -45.53 -32.24 -45.06
C LEU A 70 -46.75 -31.31 -45.03
N ALA A 71 -46.54 -29.98 -45.08
CA ALA A 71 -47.65 -29.03 -45.10
C ALA A 71 -48.55 -29.23 -46.33
N THR A 72 -47.94 -29.34 -47.53
CA THR A 72 -48.69 -29.61 -48.77
C THR A 72 -49.34 -30.98 -48.77
N PHE A 73 -48.70 -32.01 -48.21
CA PHE A 73 -49.29 -33.33 -48.07
C PHE A 73 -50.51 -33.34 -47.13
N LEU A 74 -50.41 -32.68 -45.97
CA LEU A 74 -51.50 -32.59 -44.99
C LEU A 74 -52.73 -31.87 -45.57
N ILE A 75 -52.50 -30.81 -46.36
CA ILE A 75 -53.56 -30.09 -47.07
C ILE A 75 -54.12 -30.94 -48.22
N SER A 76 -53.25 -31.52 -49.04
CA SER A 76 -53.65 -32.29 -50.23
C SER A 76 -54.41 -33.57 -49.90
N LYS A 77 -54.11 -34.21 -48.77
CA LYS A 77 -54.82 -35.40 -48.28
C LYS A 77 -55.95 -35.08 -47.31
N GLU A 78 -56.22 -33.80 -47.07
CA GLU A 78 -57.26 -33.33 -46.13
C GLU A 78 -57.10 -33.95 -44.72
N ILE A 79 -55.87 -34.33 -44.36
CA ILE A 79 -55.56 -34.82 -43.01
C ILE A 79 -55.72 -33.67 -42.01
N TYR A 80 -55.50 -32.43 -42.46
CA TYR A 80 -55.82 -31.23 -41.72
C TYR A 80 -56.96 -30.48 -42.39
N VAL A 81 -58.12 -30.43 -41.72
CA VAL A 81 -59.33 -29.72 -42.17
C VAL A 81 -59.36 -28.34 -41.53
N PHE A 82 -59.51 -27.29 -42.35
CA PHE A 82 -59.71 -25.93 -41.85
C PHE A 82 -61.10 -25.77 -41.25
N ASN A 83 -61.20 -25.92 -39.93
CA ASN A 83 -62.40 -25.67 -39.14
C ASN A 83 -62.25 -24.42 -38.25
N GLU A 84 -63.31 -24.06 -37.52
CA GLU A 84 -63.33 -22.98 -36.52
C GLU A 84 -62.24 -23.09 -35.45
N GLU A 85 -61.82 -24.30 -35.09
CA GLU A 85 -60.71 -24.55 -34.15
C GLU A 85 -59.35 -24.06 -34.65
N THR A 86 -59.17 -23.91 -35.98
CA THR A 86 -57.92 -23.38 -36.54
C THR A 86 -57.71 -21.90 -36.19
N LEU A 87 -58.80 -21.14 -36.06
CA LEU A 87 -58.76 -19.75 -35.61
C LEU A 87 -58.38 -19.68 -34.13
N VAL A 88 -58.89 -20.61 -33.32
CA VAL A 88 -58.52 -20.75 -31.90
C VAL A 88 -57.03 -21.09 -31.77
N LEU A 89 -56.51 -22.01 -32.59
CA LEU A 89 -55.09 -22.38 -32.60
C LEU A 89 -54.19 -21.19 -32.95
N VAL A 90 -54.53 -20.42 -33.99
CA VAL A 90 -53.77 -19.23 -34.39
C VAL A 90 -53.81 -18.16 -33.30
N ALA A 91 -54.98 -17.92 -32.70
CA ALA A 91 -55.12 -16.97 -31.60
C ALA A 91 -54.33 -17.39 -30.35
N PHE A 92 -54.37 -18.67 -29.98
CA PHE A 92 -53.58 -19.22 -28.89
C PHE A 92 -52.08 -19.15 -29.18
N GLY A 93 -51.64 -19.48 -30.40
CA GLY A 93 -50.24 -19.35 -30.81
C GLY A 93 -49.74 -17.91 -30.75
N GLY A 94 -50.55 -16.95 -31.19
CA GLY A 94 -50.25 -15.52 -31.08
C GLY A 94 -50.16 -15.05 -29.63
N LEU A 95 -51.11 -15.45 -28.78
CA LEU A 95 -51.10 -15.12 -27.35
C LEU A 95 -49.92 -15.75 -26.63
N ALA A 96 -49.65 -17.04 -26.87
CA ALA A 96 -48.50 -17.74 -26.30
C ALA A 96 -47.19 -17.08 -26.73
N GLY A 97 -47.03 -16.76 -28.03
CA GLY A 97 -45.85 -16.07 -28.54
C GLY A 97 -45.62 -14.71 -27.88
N ALA A 98 -46.68 -13.90 -27.71
CA ALA A 98 -46.60 -12.64 -26.99
C ALA A 98 -46.23 -12.86 -25.51
N LEU A 99 -46.86 -13.82 -24.85
CA LEU A 99 -46.62 -14.15 -23.45
C LEU A 99 -45.17 -14.61 -23.21
N PHE A 100 -44.64 -15.48 -24.08
CA PHE A 100 -43.24 -15.91 -24.06
C PHE A 100 -42.29 -14.72 -24.22
N LYS A 101 -42.60 -13.79 -25.13
CA LYS A 101 -41.76 -12.61 -25.35
C LYS A 101 -41.70 -11.71 -24.11
N TYR A 102 -42.84 -11.51 -23.42
CA TYR A 102 -42.90 -10.63 -22.25
C TYR A 102 -42.42 -11.29 -20.95
N LEU A 103 -42.60 -12.60 -20.77
CA LEU A 103 -42.21 -13.29 -19.54
C LEU A 103 -40.76 -13.79 -19.54
N LYS A 104 -40.16 -14.01 -20.72
CA LYS A 104 -38.81 -14.59 -20.83
C LYS A 104 -37.76 -13.75 -20.10
N GLU A 105 -37.73 -12.46 -20.37
CA GLU A 105 -36.72 -11.56 -19.78
C GLU A 105 -36.83 -11.43 -18.26
N PRO A 106 -38.00 -11.13 -17.65
CA PRO A 106 -38.12 -11.04 -16.20
C PRO A 106 -37.90 -12.39 -15.50
N TYR A 107 -38.27 -13.51 -16.12
CA TYR A 107 -37.99 -14.83 -15.54
C TYR A 107 -36.50 -15.14 -15.53
N ASN A 108 -35.80 -14.86 -16.64
CA ASN A 108 -34.35 -15.07 -16.72
C ASN A 108 -33.60 -14.18 -15.74
N SER A 109 -33.96 -12.89 -15.63
CA SER A 109 -33.29 -11.98 -14.69
C SER A 109 -33.50 -12.40 -13.23
N MET A 110 -34.71 -12.86 -12.88
CA MET A 110 -35.01 -13.41 -11.55
C MET A 110 -34.18 -14.68 -11.27
N ALA A 111 -34.08 -15.59 -12.25
CA ALA A 111 -33.30 -16.81 -12.11
C ALA A 111 -31.81 -16.51 -11.94
N ASP A 112 -31.27 -15.60 -12.76
CA ASP A 112 -29.87 -15.17 -12.69
C ASP A 112 -29.56 -14.48 -11.36
N GLU A 113 -30.45 -13.64 -10.85
CA GLU A 113 -30.27 -13.00 -9.54
C GLU A 113 -30.22 -14.04 -8.42
N HIS A 114 -31.11 -15.03 -8.45
CA HIS A 114 -31.15 -16.09 -7.44
C HIS A 114 -29.87 -16.94 -7.46
N ILE A 115 -29.42 -17.33 -8.66
CA ILE A 115 -28.17 -18.07 -8.85
C ILE A 115 -26.98 -17.25 -8.34
N ASN A 116 -26.91 -15.97 -8.70
CA ASN A 116 -25.83 -15.09 -8.27
C ASN A 116 -25.84 -14.87 -6.76
N ARG A 117 -27.00 -14.76 -6.12
CA ARG A 117 -27.11 -14.65 -4.66
C ARG A 117 -26.54 -15.87 -3.96
N ILE A 118 -26.92 -17.08 -4.39
CA ILE A 118 -26.40 -18.33 -3.82
C ILE A 118 -24.88 -18.43 -4.06
N LYS A 119 -24.43 -18.15 -5.27
CA LYS A 119 -23.02 -18.17 -5.65
C LYS A 119 -22.19 -17.21 -4.81
N ASN A 120 -22.69 -15.99 -4.59
CA ASN A 120 -22.03 -14.98 -3.76
C ASN A 120 -21.95 -15.40 -2.29
N VAL A 121 -23.02 -15.96 -1.72
CA VAL A 121 -23.00 -16.49 -0.36
C VAL A 121 -21.97 -17.62 -0.22
N LEU A 122 -21.91 -18.52 -1.19
CA LEU A 122 -20.96 -19.65 -1.16
C LEU A 122 -19.50 -19.18 -1.28
N TYR A 123 -19.21 -18.22 -2.18
CA TYR A 123 -17.86 -17.66 -2.28
C TYR A 123 -17.48 -16.86 -1.04
N LYS A 124 -18.40 -16.06 -0.50
CA LYS A 124 -18.18 -15.31 0.73
C LYS A 124 -17.90 -16.25 1.89
N ALA A 125 -18.71 -17.28 2.09
CA ALA A 125 -18.49 -18.27 3.15
C ALA A 125 -17.14 -18.99 3.01
N ARG A 126 -16.72 -19.33 1.78
CA ARG A 126 -15.40 -19.93 1.55
C ARG A 126 -14.26 -18.96 1.89
N ASN A 127 -14.37 -17.70 1.47
CA ASN A 127 -13.35 -16.68 1.73
C ASN A 127 -13.29 -16.32 3.22
N ASP A 128 -14.44 -16.15 3.87
CA ASP A 128 -14.55 -15.88 5.31
C ASP A 128 -13.96 -17.04 6.10
N HIS A 129 -14.25 -18.30 5.73
CA HIS A 129 -13.66 -19.46 6.40
C HIS A 129 -12.15 -19.53 6.20
N LYS A 130 -11.66 -19.29 4.98
CA LYS A 130 -10.22 -19.23 4.70
C LYS A 130 -9.54 -18.14 5.56
N SER A 131 -10.13 -16.94 5.60
CA SER A 131 -9.63 -15.82 6.39
C SER A 131 -9.58 -16.16 7.88
N ALA A 132 -10.66 -16.73 8.44
CA ALA A 132 -10.72 -17.10 9.85
C ALA A 132 -9.70 -18.19 10.22
N VAL A 133 -9.46 -19.16 9.32
CA VAL A 133 -8.43 -20.18 9.52
C VAL A 133 -7.04 -19.58 9.45
N THR A 134 -6.77 -18.70 8.48
CA THR A 134 -5.48 -17.99 8.37
C THR A 134 -5.22 -17.13 9.61
N GLU A 135 -6.19 -16.33 10.06
CA GLU A 135 -6.08 -15.53 11.27
C GLU A 135 -5.79 -16.39 12.51
N ARG A 136 -6.45 -17.55 12.62
CA ARG A 136 -6.19 -18.48 13.73
C ARG A 136 -4.80 -19.10 13.64
N ILE A 137 -4.31 -19.41 12.44
CA ILE A 137 -2.94 -19.89 12.23
C ILE A 137 -1.94 -18.83 12.66
N ASP A 138 -2.16 -17.56 12.30
CA ASP A 138 -1.26 -16.46 12.66
C ASP A 138 -1.24 -16.22 14.18
N GLN A 139 -2.41 -16.25 14.84
CA GLN A 139 -2.52 -16.14 16.29
C GLN A 139 -1.77 -17.28 17.01
N VAL A 140 -1.97 -18.52 16.57
CA VAL A 140 -1.26 -19.67 17.15
C VAL A 140 0.24 -19.65 16.81
N GLY A 141 0.60 -19.14 15.63
CA GLY A 141 1.99 -18.92 15.23
C GLY A 141 2.72 -17.97 16.18
N GLN A 142 2.09 -16.85 16.55
CA GLN A 142 2.66 -15.93 17.54
C GLN A 142 2.83 -16.58 18.92
N MET A 143 1.90 -17.46 19.33
CA MET A 143 2.00 -18.17 20.61
C MET A 143 3.16 -19.16 20.66
N LYS A 144 3.60 -19.70 19.52
CA LYS A 144 4.73 -20.62 19.44
C LYS A 144 6.04 -19.96 19.90
N ASP A 145 6.23 -18.70 19.56
CA ASP A 145 7.50 -17.98 19.79
C ASP A 145 7.61 -17.39 21.20
N ILE A 146 6.51 -17.32 21.96
CA ILE A 146 6.50 -16.72 23.32
C ILE A 146 7.45 -17.44 24.27
N VAL A 147 7.56 -18.76 24.16
CA VAL A 147 8.44 -19.56 25.04
C VAL A 147 9.90 -19.17 24.83
N ASP A 148 10.33 -19.01 23.58
CA ASP A 148 11.71 -18.66 23.26
C ASP A 148 12.00 -17.18 23.55
N VAL A 149 11.07 -16.28 23.27
CA VAL A 149 11.17 -14.85 23.67
C VAL A 149 11.31 -14.72 25.19
N THR A 150 10.55 -15.50 25.97
CA THR A 150 10.63 -15.46 27.43
C THR A 150 11.99 -15.97 27.94
N LYS A 151 12.50 -17.08 27.37
CA LYS A 151 13.85 -17.58 27.71
C LYS A 151 14.92 -16.54 27.38
N ASN A 152 14.81 -15.91 26.21
CA ASN A 152 15.74 -14.87 25.78
C ASN A 152 15.68 -13.64 26.69
N LEU A 153 14.50 -13.25 27.19
CA LEU A 153 14.37 -12.15 28.15
C LEU A 153 15.10 -12.45 29.47
N PHE A 154 14.99 -13.69 29.98
CA PHE A 154 15.72 -14.11 31.18
C PHE A 154 17.22 -14.29 30.95
N ALA A 155 17.64 -14.69 29.74
CA ALA A 155 19.05 -14.74 29.36
C ALA A 155 19.62 -13.33 29.28
N LEU A 156 18.94 -12.42 28.59
CA LEU A 156 19.31 -11.01 28.45
C LEU A 156 19.45 -10.33 29.82
N SER A 157 18.52 -10.58 30.74
CA SER A 157 18.60 -10.03 32.11
C SER A 157 19.83 -10.54 32.87
N ARG A 158 20.19 -11.82 32.72
CA ARG A 158 21.40 -12.41 33.33
C ARG A 158 22.68 -11.87 32.72
N GLU A 159 22.73 -11.80 31.39
CA GLU A 159 23.87 -11.24 30.65
C GLU A 159 24.07 -9.76 30.97
N THR A 160 22.99 -8.98 31.09
CA THR A 160 23.06 -7.56 31.49
C THR A 160 23.65 -7.41 32.88
N ALA A 161 23.19 -8.18 33.86
CA ALA A 161 23.73 -8.12 35.22
C ALA A 161 25.21 -8.51 35.28
N GLN A 162 25.63 -9.51 34.48
CA GLN A 162 27.04 -9.91 34.38
C GLN A 162 27.89 -8.80 33.76
N LEU A 163 27.45 -8.23 32.64
CA LEU A 163 28.16 -7.16 31.95
C LEU A 163 28.25 -5.89 32.81
N GLU A 164 27.21 -5.57 33.57
CA GLU A 164 27.24 -4.45 34.52
C GLU A 164 28.27 -4.67 35.63
N ALA A 165 28.36 -5.89 36.17
CA ALA A 165 29.35 -6.23 37.19
C ALA A 165 30.79 -6.16 36.64
N GLU A 166 31.03 -6.71 35.45
CA GLU A 166 32.34 -6.64 34.78
C GLU A 166 32.71 -5.18 34.45
N ALA A 167 31.78 -4.39 33.92
CA ALA A 167 31.98 -2.98 33.64
C ALA A 167 32.29 -2.18 34.92
N PHE A 168 31.64 -2.50 36.04
CA PHE A 168 31.92 -1.86 37.33
C PHE A 168 33.32 -2.19 37.85
N GLU A 169 33.74 -3.47 37.77
CA GLU A 169 35.08 -3.89 38.17
C GLU A 169 36.16 -3.21 37.31
N LEU A 170 35.99 -3.20 35.99
CA LEU A 170 36.93 -2.52 35.08
C LEU A 170 36.97 -1.01 35.38
N LYS A 171 35.84 -0.37 35.62
CA LYS A 171 35.77 1.05 35.97
C LYS A 171 36.50 1.34 37.27
N GLN A 172 36.36 0.49 38.29
CA GLN A 172 37.08 0.64 39.56
C GLN A 172 38.60 0.50 39.37
N LYS A 173 39.05 -0.50 38.60
CA LYS A 173 40.48 -0.68 38.27
C LYS A 173 41.06 0.54 37.54
N VAL A 174 40.33 1.07 36.55
CA VAL A 174 40.75 2.26 35.80
C VAL A 174 40.77 3.51 36.69
N SER A 175 39.78 3.68 37.59
CA SER A 175 39.75 4.80 38.53
C SER A 175 40.97 4.79 39.45
N VAL A 176 41.29 3.64 40.05
CA VAL A 176 42.48 3.49 40.91
C VAL A 176 43.76 3.73 40.12
N ALA A 177 43.88 3.17 38.91
CA ALA A 177 45.05 3.39 38.05
C ALA A 177 45.23 4.88 37.71
N GLN A 178 44.12 5.61 37.46
CA GLN A 178 44.14 7.03 37.16
C GLN A 178 44.53 7.88 38.39
N GLU A 179 44.04 7.53 39.58
CA GLU A 179 44.43 8.18 40.83
C GLU A 179 45.93 7.99 41.11
N VAL A 180 46.44 6.76 41.00
CA VAL A 180 47.87 6.46 41.18
C VAL A 180 48.72 7.18 40.14
N LYS A 181 48.29 7.21 38.87
CA LYS A 181 48.98 7.99 37.84
C LYS A 181 49.00 9.48 38.18
N SER A 182 47.86 10.04 38.61
CA SER A 182 47.77 11.47 38.92
C SER A 182 48.69 11.88 40.08
N THR A 183 48.81 11.01 41.09
CA THR A 183 49.75 11.24 42.20
C THR A 183 51.17 11.17 41.68
N LEU A 184 51.55 10.13 40.92
CA LEU A 184 52.89 10.02 40.33
C LEU A 184 53.25 11.21 39.43
N ASP A 185 52.33 11.65 38.57
CA ASP A 185 52.52 12.84 37.73
C ASP A 185 52.73 14.10 38.58
N SER A 186 52.08 14.22 39.74
CA SER A 186 52.30 15.32 40.68
C SER A 186 53.69 15.27 41.34
N TRP A 187 54.18 14.07 41.69
CA TRP A 187 55.54 13.88 42.21
C TRP A 187 56.60 14.23 41.17
N VAL A 188 56.43 13.78 39.93
CA VAL A 188 57.33 14.09 38.82
C VAL A 188 57.36 15.60 38.55
N ARG A 189 56.20 16.27 38.56
CA ARG A 189 56.13 17.74 38.43
C ARG A 189 56.83 18.46 39.58
N TYR A 190 56.65 17.98 40.82
CA TYR A 190 57.34 18.52 41.98
C TYR A 190 58.87 18.36 41.85
N GLU A 191 59.35 17.17 41.50
CA GLU A 191 60.76 16.89 41.28
C GLU A 191 61.37 17.77 40.17
N ALA A 192 60.68 17.90 39.03
CA ALA A 192 61.11 18.78 37.95
C ALA A 192 61.22 20.24 38.40
N THR A 193 60.26 20.72 39.20
CA THR A 193 60.26 22.09 39.76
C THR A 193 61.39 22.29 40.76
N VAL A 194 61.66 21.29 41.61
CA VAL A 194 62.78 21.33 42.57
C VAL A 194 64.11 21.37 41.82
N ARG A 195 64.31 20.48 40.84
CA ARG A 195 65.52 20.46 40.00
C ARG A 195 65.73 21.78 39.27
N GLU A 196 64.68 22.36 38.70
CA GLU A 196 64.75 23.68 38.04
C GLU A 196 65.09 24.79 39.04
N ARG A 197 64.52 24.76 40.26
CA ARG A 197 64.83 25.74 41.31
C ARG A 197 66.27 25.63 41.78
N GLU A 198 66.78 24.42 42.01
CA GLU A 198 68.18 24.18 42.38
C GLU A 198 69.13 24.65 41.28
N GLN A 199 68.85 24.34 40.02
CA GLN A 199 69.63 24.84 38.89
C GLN A 199 69.62 26.37 38.81
N LYS A 200 68.47 27.02 39.04
CA LYS A 200 68.38 28.49 39.09
C LYS A 200 69.16 29.08 40.27
N GLN A 201 69.08 28.47 41.45
CA GLN A 201 69.83 28.91 42.64
C GLN A 201 71.33 28.75 42.45
N LEU A 202 71.78 27.61 41.92
CA LEU A 202 73.19 27.37 41.59
C LEU A 202 73.68 28.35 40.52
N ALA A 203 72.90 28.60 39.48
CA ALA A 203 73.23 29.59 38.46
C ALA A 203 73.33 31.01 39.04
N ALA A 204 72.37 31.42 39.88
CA ALA A 204 72.40 32.72 40.55
C ALA A 204 73.60 32.87 41.48
N PHE A 205 73.91 31.84 42.28
CA PHE A 205 75.09 31.82 43.17
C PHE A 205 76.40 31.90 42.38
N LEU A 206 76.51 31.16 41.27
CA LEU A 206 77.69 31.23 40.40
C LEU A 206 77.82 32.61 39.74
N ILE A 207 76.72 33.20 39.26
CA ILE A 207 76.73 34.55 38.68
C ILE A 207 77.15 35.59 39.73
N GLU A 208 76.58 35.55 40.94
CA GLU A 208 76.93 36.47 42.03
C GLU A 208 78.39 36.30 42.48
N LYS A 209 78.87 35.04 42.58
CA LYS A 209 80.27 34.76 42.90
C LYS A 209 81.21 35.28 41.82
N ILE A 210 80.91 35.04 40.54
CA ILE A 210 81.70 35.55 39.41
C ILE A 210 81.70 37.09 39.42
N GLN A 211 80.56 37.75 39.69
CA GLN A 211 80.51 39.21 39.82
C GLN A 211 81.41 39.72 40.96
N LYS A 212 81.37 39.08 42.14
CA LYS A 212 82.26 39.43 43.26
C LYS A 212 83.74 39.17 42.94
N ASP A 213 84.06 38.02 42.34
CA ASP A 213 85.42 37.68 41.92
C ASP A 213 85.93 38.67 40.84
N LEU A 214 85.05 39.24 40.01
CA LEU A 214 85.38 40.28 39.02
C LEU A 214 85.60 41.67 39.64
N GLU A 215 85.06 41.95 40.83
CA GLU A 215 85.32 43.20 41.57
C GLU A 215 86.69 43.17 42.29
N ASP A 216 87.25 41.97 42.52
CA ASP A 216 88.55 41.81 43.17
C ASP A 216 89.71 42.26 42.26
N PRO A 217 90.57 43.21 42.71
CA PRO A 217 91.60 43.82 41.86
C PRO A 217 92.68 42.84 41.40
N LYS A 218 92.89 41.73 42.12
CA LYS A 218 93.85 40.68 41.77
C LYS A 218 93.40 39.86 40.56
N VAL A 219 92.09 39.58 40.47
CA VAL A 219 91.53 38.81 39.35
C VAL A 219 91.40 39.69 38.11
N GLN A 220 91.04 40.98 38.27
CA GLN A 220 91.08 41.94 37.16
C GLN A 220 92.47 42.06 36.53
N GLN A 221 93.53 42.13 37.35
CA GLN A 221 94.90 42.13 36.85
C GLN A 221 95.25 40.83 36.12
N GLN A 222 94.88 39.66 36.65
CA GLN A 222 95.11 38.38 35.98
C GLN A 222 94.34 38.25 34.65
N ILE A 223 93.10 38.74 34.57
CA ILE A 223 92.31 38.77 33.33
C ILE A 223 92.92 39.76 32.34
N LEU A 224 93.36 40.94 32.77
CA LEU A 224 94.07 41.89 31.91
C LEU A 224 95.38 41.30 31.37
N ASP A 225 96.18 40.65 32.23
CA ASP A 225 97.44 40.01 31.82
C ASP A 225 97.17 38.88 30.81
N GLN A 226 96.15 38.06 31.05
CA GLN A 226 95.76 36.99 30.13
C GLN A 226 95.18 37.55 28.81
N ALA A 227 94.37 38.60 28.85
CA ALA A 227 93.87 39.28 27.66
C ALA A 227 94.99 39.94 26.86
N VAL A 228 95.99 40.55 27.50
CA VAL A 228 97.19 41.10 26.85
C VAL A 228 98.00 39.97 26.19
N LEU A 229 98.16 38.82 26.85
CA LEU A 229 98.82 37.65 26.27
C LEU A 229 98.06 37.08 25.07
N ASP A 230 96.73 37.02 25.12
CA ASP A 230 95.92 36.47 24.02
C ASP A 230 95.82 37.46 22.85
N VAL A 231 95.80 38.78 23.09
CA VAL A 231 95.96 39.79 22.04
C VAL A 231 97.34 39.71 21.41
N GLN A 232 98.43 39.59 22.20
CA GLN A 232 99.78 39.42 21.67
C GLN A 232 99.90 38.16 20.78
N LYS A 233 99.26 37.06 21.16
CA LYS A 233 99.20 35.83 20.35
C LYS A 233 98.39 36.00 19.07
N LEU A 234 97.30 36.76 19.10
CA LEU A 234 96.49 37.04 17.90
C LEU A 234 97.21 38.00 16.94
N THR A 235 97.90 39.03 17.45
CA THR A 235 98.69 39.96 16.63
C THR A 235 99.96 39.31 16.06
N ALA A 236 100.58 38.38 16.80
CA ALA A 236 101.70 37.57 16.29
C ALA A 236 101.27 36.54 15.22
N LYS A 237 99.96 36.33 15.04
CA LYS A 237 99.37 35.42 14.05
C LYS A 237 98.78 36.16 12.84
N SER A 238 98.68 37.50 12.88
CA SER A 238 98.17 38.33 11.78
C SER A 238 99.23 39.24 11.14
N ALA A 239 100.51 38.94 11.34
CA ALA A 239 101.65 39.52 10.64
C ALA A 239 102.44 38.42 9.92
#